data_AF-A0AA87YUJ8-F1
#
_entry.id   AF-A0AA87YUJ8-F1
#
_cell.length_a   1.000
_cell.length_b   1.000
_cell.length_c   1.000
_cell.angle_alpha   90.00
_cell.angle_beta   90.00
_cell.angle_gamma   90.00
#
_symmetry.space_group_name_H-M   'P 1'
#
loop_
_entity.id
_entity.type
_entity.pdbx_description
1 polymer ?
#
loop_
_entity_poly.entity_id
_entity_poly.type
_entity_poly.pdbx_seq_one_letter_code
_entity_poly.pdbx_strand_id
1 'polypeptide(L)'
;MLMQLFERLCRVIASEGEAQEKEAKEMIEKHRVFEAGTKEFFKGNDPFTNGENLGLLDILTVATLGFYQVQEQVFGAKFLDPKETPFLFSWVSALNDHPLVKELSPPLDKLIGLLQLIKQN
;
A
#
# COMPACT_ATOMS: atom_id res chain seq x y z
N MET A 1 7.12 7.37 9.22
CA MET A 1 7.06 5.93 8.85
C MET A 1 6.33 5.72 7.53
N LEU A 2 5.06 6.13 7.39
CA LEU A 2 4.32 5.99 6.12
C LEU A 2 4.95 6.73 4.93
N MET A 3 5.49 7.94 5.14
CA MET A 3 6.21 8.66 4.08
C MET A 3 7.42 7.88 3.53
N GLN A 4 8.09 7.06 4.36
CA GLN A 4 9.17 6.19 3.90
C GLN A 4 8.65 5.02 3.06
N LEU A 5 7.44 4.52 3.33
CA LEU A 5 6.79 3.50 2.50
C LEU A 5 6.43 4.07 1.13
N PHE A 6 5.86 5.27 1.11
CA PHE A 6 5.58 5.97 -0.15
C PHE A 6 6.85 6.21 -0.97
N GLU A 7 7.92 6.70 -0.32
CA GLU A 7 9.22 6.89 -0.98
C GLU A 7 9.76 5.58 -1.56
N ARG A 8 9.66 4.47 -0.82
CA ARG A 8 10.11 3.15 -1.29
C ARG A 8 9.28 2.63 -2.44
N LEU A 9 7.96 2.81 -2.41
CA LEU A 9 7.11 2.50 -3.56
C LEU A 9 7.57 3.26 -4.80
N CYS A 10 7.86 4.56 -4.69
CA CYS A 10 8.41 5.34 -5.80
C CYS A 10 9.77 4.79 -6.28
N ARG A 11 10.64 4.33 -5.37
CA ARG A 11 11.92 3.70 -5.73
C ARG A 11 11.74 2.37 -6.44
N VAL A 12 10.80 1.53 -6.00
CA VAL A 12 10.42 0.28 -6.71
C VAL A 12 9.95 0.59 -8.12
N ILE A 13 9.09 1.60 -8.27
CA ILE A 13 8.57 2.05 -9.56
C ILE A 13 9.70 2.55 -10.47
N ALA A 14 10.66 3.30 -9.93
CA ALA A 14 11.73 3.96 -10.69
C ALA A 14 13.01 3.11 -10.87
N SER A 15 13.00 1.84 -10.49
CA SER A 15 14.17 0.96 -10.57
C SER A 15 13.87 -0.31 -11.35
N GLU A 16 14.92 -1.01 -11.79
CA GLU A 16 14.84 -2.26 -12.54
C GLU A 16 15.83 -3.30 -12.01
N GLY A 17 15.64 -4.56 -12.43
CA GLY A 17 16.54 -5.67 -12.12
C GLY A 17 16.79 -5.86 -10.61
N GLU A 18 18.05 -6.09 -10.25
CA GLU A 18 18.47 -6.31 -8.86
C GLU A 18 18.16 -5.13 -7.92
N ALA A 19 18.17 -3.89 -8.45
CA ALA A 19 17.82 -2.71 -7.66
C ALA A 19 16.34 -2.71 -7.29
N GLN A 20 15.45 -3.04 -8.23
CA GLN A 20 14.01 -3.18 -7.97
C GLN A 20 13.73 -4.29 -6.95
N GLU A 21 14.40 -5.44 -7.08
CA GLU A 21 14.25 -6.52 -6.10
C GLU A 21 14.68 -6.11 -4.69
N LYS A 22 15.77 -5.34 -4.59
CA LYS A 22 16.26 -4.82 -3.31
C LYS A 22 15.24 -3.85 -2.69
N GLU A 23 14.77 -2.86 -3.45
CA GLU A 23 13.76 -1.90 -2.97
C GLU A 23 12.46 -2.61 -2.58
N ALA A 24 12.05 -3.65 -3.30
CA ALA A 24 10.87 -4.45 -2.98
C ALA A 24 11.02 -5.21 -1.66
N LYS A 25 12.15 -5.90 -1.44
CA LYS A 25 12.45 -6.57 -0.16
C LYS A 25 12.46 -5.58 1.00
N GLU A 26 13.05 -4.42 0.75
CA GLU A 26 13.10 -3.32 1.70
C GLU A 26 11.72 -2.75 2.03
N MET A 27 10.83 -2.62 1.04
CA MET A 27 9.44 -2.20 1.26
C MET A 27 8.67 -3.22 2.12
N ILE A 28 8.80 -4.51 1.82
CA ILE A 28 8.17 -5.61 2.58
C ILE A 28 8.59 -5.56 4.07
N GLU A 29 9.88 -5.39 4.35
CA GLU A 29 10.35 -5.30 5.73
C GLU A 29 9.77 -4.08 6.46
N LYS A 30 9.61 -2.96 5.75
CA LYS A 30 9.00 -1.75 6.32
C LYS A 30 7.51 -1.92 6.57
N HIS A 31 6.79 -2.74 5.82
CA HIS A 31 5.39 -3.05 6.12
C HIS A 31 5.24 -3.75 7.48
N ARG A 32 6.17 -4.65 7.85
CA ARG A 32 6.16 -5.30 9.17
C ARG A 32 6.33 -4.29 10.31
N VAL A 33 7.29 -3.38 10.15
CA VAL A 33 7.51 -2.30 11.12
C VAL A 33 6.31 -1.36 11.19
N PHE A 34 5.74 -1.02 10.03
CA PHE A 34 4.57 -0.17 9.94
C PHE A 34 3.36 -0.78 10.63
N GLU A 35 3.07 -2.06 10.38
CA GLU A 35 2.01 -2.81 11.06
C GLU A 35 2.18 -2.78 12.58
N ALA A 36 3.38 -3.08 13.08
CA ALA A 36 3.64 -3.10 14.51
C ALA A 36 3.40 -1.72 15.16
N GLY A 37 3.81 -0.65 14.48
CA GLY A 37 3.71 0.71 14.99
C GLY A 37 2.39 1.42 14.72
N THR A 38 1.49 0.89 13.89
CA THR A 38 0.24 1.60 13.55
C THR A 38 -0.96 1.23 14.40
N LYS A 39 -0.95 0.06 15.05
CA LYS A 39 -2.05 -0.42 15.89
C LYS A 39 -2.42 0.57 17.00
N GLU A 40 -1.44 1.28 17.53
CA GLU A 40 -1.62 2.25 18.63
C GLU A 40 -2.41 3.51 18.22
N PHE A 41 -2.55 3.80 16.92
CA PHE A 41 -3.32 4.95 16.43
C PHE A 41 -4.82 4.68 16.33
N PHE A 42 -5.25 3.43 16.52
CA PHE A 42 -6.65 3.04 16.45
C PHE A 42 -7.28 3.07 17.84
N LYS A 43 -8.52 3.58 17.91
CA LYS A 43 -9.28 3.63 19.15
C LYS A 43 -10.17 2.39 19.22
N GLY A 44 -9.85 1.47 20.14
CA GLY A 44 -10.63 0.23 20.29
C GLY A 44 -10.66 -0.60 19.01
N ASN A 45 -11.86 -0.87 18.50
CA ASN A 45 -12.09 -1.69 17.30
C ASN A 45 -12.56 -0.85 16.11
N ASP A 46 -12.29 0.46 16.12
CA ASP A 46 -12.68 1.34 15.04
C ASP A 46 -12.02 0.91 13.71
N PRO A 47 -12.74 1.00 12.57
CA PRO A 47 -12.21 0.58 11.28
C PRO A 47 -11.14 1.54 10.73
N PHE A 48 -11.12 2.79 11.21
CA PHE A 48 -10.25 3.86 10.72
C PHE A 48 -9.60 4.63 11.86
N THR A 49 -8.58 5.42 11.52
CA THR A 49 -7.76 6.17 12.50
C THR A 49 -8.51 7.35 13.13
N ASN A 50 -9.61 7.79 12.54
CA ASN A 50 -10.51 8.80 13.09
C ASN A 50 -11.90 8.23 13.44
N GLY A 51 -11.94 6.99 13.92
CA GLY A 51 -13.16 6.29 14.30
C GLY A 51 -13.91 5.74 13.10
N GLU A 52 -15.15 6.17 12.91
CA GLU A 52 -15.97 5.79 11.76
C GLU A 52 -15.65 6.59 10.48
N ASN A 53 -14.88 7.67 10.60
CA ASN A 53 -14.50 8.54 9.48
C ASN A 53 -13.05 8.30 9.08
N LEU A 54 -12.73 8.56 7.79
CA LEU A 54 -11.36 8.55 7.31
C LEU A 54 -10.54 9.67 7.99
N GLY A 55 -9.40 9.30 8.56
CA GLY A 55 -8.35 10.21 9.02
C GLY A 55 -7.26 10.42 7.96
N LEU A 56 -6.32 11.31 8.26
CA LEU A 56 -5.18 11.57 7.37
C LEU A 56 -4.35 10.31 7.10
N LEU A 57 -4.14 9.50 8.14
CA LEU A 57 -3.36 8.28 8.05
C LEU A 57 -4.06 7.23 7.16
N ASP A 58 -5.39 7.14 7.22
CA ASP A 58 -6.20 6.30 6.32
C ASP A 58 -6.02 6.70 4.85
N ILE A 59 -6.10 8.00 4.56
CA ILE A 59 -5.97 8.55 3.20
C ILE A 59 -4.57 8.26 2.62
N LEU A 60 -3.52 8.49 3.41
CA LEU A 60 -2.16 8.24 2.95
C LEU A 60 -1.87 6.74 2.78
N THR A 61 -2.45 5.89 3.63
CA THR A 61 -2.33 4.44 3.53
C THR A 61 -3.01 3.93 2.26
N VAL A 62 -4.24 4.35 1.96
CA VAL A 62 -4.92 3.91 0.73
C VAL A 62 -4.25 4.44 -0.54
N ALA A 63 -3.71 5.67 -0.51
CA ALA A 63 -2.96 6.20 -1.65
C ALA A 63 -1.66 5.41 -1.93
N THR A 64 -1.06 4.82 -0.89
CA THR A 64 0.20 4.06 -1.02
C THR A 64 -0.05 2.58 -1.31
N LEU A 65 -0.98 1.96 -0.58
CA LEU A 65 -1.17 0.50 -0.53
C LEU A 65 -2.53 0.04 -1.07
N GLY A 66 -3.46 0.94 -1.38
CA GLY A 66 -4.80 0.58 -1.87
C GLY A 66 -4.76 -0.24 -3.15
N PHE A 67 -3.76 -0.02 -3.99
CA PHE A 67 -3.56 -0.75 -5.26
C PHE A 67 -2.48 -1.84 -5.17
N TYR A 68 -2.24 -2.40 -3.98
CA TYR A 68 -1.17 -3.40 -3.79
C TYR A 68 -1.26 -4.55 -4.81
N GLN A 69 -2.45 -5.08 -5.11
CA GLN A 69 -2.60 -6.18 -6.07
C GLN A 69 -2.06 -5.84 -7.47
N VAL A 70 -2.28 -4.60 -7.92
CA VAL A 70 -1.74 -4.10 -9.19
C VAL A 70 -0.22 -3.94 -9.12
N GLN A 71 0.28 -3.41 -8.01
CA GLN A 71 1.73 -3.29 -7.77
C GLN A 71 2.40 -4.68 -7.76
N GLU A 72 1.82 -5.65 -7.07
CA GLU A 72 2.32 -7.03 -6.99
C GLU A 72 2.31 -7.70 -8.37
N GLN A 73 1.25 -7.51 -9.16
CA GLN A 73 1.15 -8.02 -10.53
C GLN A 73 2.27 -7.45 -11.42
N VAL A 74 2.52 -6.14 -11.35
CA VAL A 74 3.49 -5.48 -12.25
C VAL A 74 4.93 -5.73 -11.82
N PHE A 75 5.21 -5.73 -10.52
CA PHE A 75 6.57 -5.85 -9.98
C PHE A 75 6.96 -7.27 -9.61
N GLY A 76 6.03 -8.23 -9.58
CA GLY A 76 6.32 -9.64 -9.29
C GLY A 76 6.76 -9.90 -7.84
N ALA A 77 6.46 -8.97 -6.93
CA ALA A 77 6.78 -9.06 -5.51
C ALA A 77 5.49 -9.04 -4.69
N LYS A 78 5.44 -9.79 -3.58
CA LYS A 78 4.28 -9.80 -2.66
C LYS A 78 4.47 -8.73 -1.60
N PHE A 79 3.86 -7.56 -1.82
CA PHE A 79 3.98 -6.41 -0.93
C PHE A 79 3.09 -6.53 0.32
N LEU A 80 1.90 -7.12 0.20
CA LEU A 80 0.97 -7.23 1.30
C LEU A 80 0.50 -8.68 1.48
N ASP A 81 0.99 -9.34 2.53
CA ASP A 81 0.65 -10.72 2.83
C ASP A 81 -0.23 -10.78 4.09
N PRO A 82 -1.47 -11.30 4.03
CA PRO A 82 -2.30 -11.44 5.23
C PRO A 82 -1.70 -12.35 6.31
N LYS A 83 -0.71 -13.20 5.99
CA LYS A 83 -0.01 -14.01 6.99
C LYS A 83 1.07 -13.24 7.74
N GLU A 84 1.75 -12.32 7.06
CA GLU A 84 2.88 -11.56 7.60
C GLU A 84 2.43 -10.23 8.20
N THR A 85 1.46 -9.59 7.54
CA THR A 85 0.89 -8.29 7.91
C THR A 85 -0.65 -8.35 7.95
N PRO A 86 -1.24 -9.15 8.86
CA PRO A 86 -2.69 -9.34 8.96
C PRO A 86 -3.45 -8.06 9.28
N PHE A 87 -2.91 -7.20 10.15
CA PHE A 87 -3.60 -5.96 10.52
C PHE A 87 -3.58 -4.97 9.36
N LEU A 88 -2.43 -4.78 8.74
CA LEU A 88 -2.32 -3.87 7.60
C LEU A 88 -3.18 -4.36 6.42
N PHE A 89 -3.24 -5.67 6.19
CA PHE A 89 -4.12 -6.27 5.19
C PHE A 89 -5.59 -5.99 5.47
N SER A 90 -6.04 -6.20 6.71
CA SER A 90 -7.44 -5.92 7.11
C SER A 90 -7.78 -4.44 6.96
N TRP A 91 -6.88 -3.56 7.36
CA TRP A 91 -7.09 -2.12 7.27
C TRP A 91 -7.14 -1.63 5.82
N VAL A 92 -6.19 -2.02 4.97
CA VAL A 92 -6.20 -1.69 3.53
C VAL A 92 -7.46 -2.24 2.85
N SER A 93 -7.92 -3.43 3.24
CA SER A 93 -9.18 -4.00 2.71
C SER A 93 -10.38 -3.14 3.11
N ALA A 94 -10.48 -2.72 4.36
CA ALA A 94 -11.55 -1.83 4.84
C ALA A 94 -11.51 -0.46 4.14
N LEU A 95 -10.32 0.09 3.88
CA LEU A 95 -10.13 1.33 3.13
C LEU A 95 -10.60 1.18 1.68
N ASN A 96 -10.20 0.11 1.00
CA ASN A 96 -10.62 -0.19 -0.36
C ASN A 96 -12.13 -0.44 -0.47
N ASP A 97 -12.77 -0.89 0.61
CA ASP A 97 -14.22 -1.07 0.66
C ASP A 97 -15.01 0.20 0.91
N HIS A 98 -14.36 1.26 1.41
CA HIS A 98 -14.99 2.55 1.70
C HIS A 98 -15.60 3.19 0.43
N PRO A 99 -16.86 3.68 0.46
CA PRO A 99 -17.53 4.22 -0.73
C PRO A 99 -16.75 5.30 -1.48
N LEU A 100 -16.18 6.28 -0.75
CA LEU A 100 -15.36 7.34 -1.37
C LEU A 100 -14.10 6.81 -2.05
N VAL A 101 -13.48 5.77 -1.49
CA VAL A 101 -12.27 5.18 -2.09
C VAL A 101 -12.65 4.46 -3.38
N LYS A 102 -13.74 3.71 -3.39
CA LYS A 102 -14.26 3.05 -4.61
C LYS A 102 -14.60 4.05 -5.70
N GLU A 103 -15.26 5.16 -5.34
CA GLU A 103 -15.64 6.22 -6.28
C GLU A 103 -14.43 6.93 -6.89
N LEU A 104 -13.40 7.19 -6.09
CA LEU A 104 -12.19 7.91 -6.51
C LEU A 104 -11.08 7.02 -7.06
N SER A 105 -11.23 5.69 -6.99
CA SER A 105 -10.23 4.75 -7.47
C SER A 105 -10.08 4.87 -9.00
N PRO A 106 -8.84 4.99 -9.52
CA PRO A 106 -8.62 5.01 -10.95
C PRO A 106 -9.00 3.66 -11.58
N PRO A 107 -9.37 3.64 -12.86
CA PRO A 107 -9.53 2.40 -13.60
C PRO A 107 -8.25 1.54 -13.51
N LEU A 108 -8.39 0.29 -13.05
CA LEU A 108 -7.24 -0.58 -12.76
C LEU A 108 -6.40 -0.87 -14.00
N ASP A 109 -7.04 -0.98 -15.17
CA ASP A 109 -6.39 -1.15 -16.47
C ASP A 109 -5.46 0.02 -16.82
N LYS A 110 -5.89 1.26 -16.53
CA LYS A 110 -5.06 2.46 -16.73
C LYS A 110 -3.88 2.50 -15.76
N LEU A 111 -4.10 2.10 -14.50
CA LEU A 111 -3.03 2.04 -13.51
C LEU A 111 -1.98 0.98 -13.87
N ILE A 112 -2.42 -0.21 -14.31
CA ILE A 112 -1.53 -1.26 -14.81
C ILE A 112 -0.72 -0.73 -16.01
N GLY A 113 -1.38 -0.11 -16.98
CA GLY A 113 -0.71 0.45 -18.16
C GLY A 113 0.33 1.52 -17.81
N LEU A 114 0.04 2.40 -16.85
CA LEU A 114 0.99 3.39 -16.36
C LEU A 114 2.23 2.74 -15.71
N LEU A 115 2.02 1.78 -14.81
CA LEU A 115 3.15 1.13 -14.12
C LEU A 115 3.98 0.26 -15.07
N GLN A 116 3.35 -0.40 -16.04
CA GLN A 116 4.06 -1.14 -17.08
C GLN A 116 4.89 -0.22 -17.98
N LEU A 117 4.35 0.94 -18.38
CA LEU A 117 5.09 1.93 -19.15
C LEU A 117 6.34 2.40 -18.40
N ILE A 118 6.24 2.64 -17.09
CA ILE A 118 7.38 3.04 -16.27
C ILE A 118 8.39 1.90 -16.13
N LYS A 119 7.93 0.65 -15.95
CA LYS A 119 8.78 -0.54 -15.83
C LYS A 119 9.53 -0.90 -17.13
N GLN A 120 9.14 -0.37 -18.28
CA GLN A 120 9.75 -0.67 -19.58
C GLN A 120 10.76 0.40 -20.04
N ASN A 121 10.96 1.46 -19.25
CA ASN A 121 11.84 2.60 -19.54
C ASN A 121 13.06 2.61 -18.61
#